data_AF-A0A958RAC6-F1
#
_entry.id   AF-A0A958RAC6-F1
#
_cell.length_a   1.000
_cell.length_b   1.000
_cell.length_c   1.000
_cell.angle_alpha   90.00
_cell.angle_beta   90.00
_cell.angle_gamma   90.00
#
_symmetry.space_group_name_H-M   'P 1'
#
loop_
_entity.id
_entity.type
_entity.pdbx_description
1 polymer ?
#
loop_
_entity_poly.entity_id
_entity_poly.type
_entity_poly.pdbx_seq_one_letter_code
_entity_poly.pdbx_strand_id
1 'polypeptide(L)'
;MRKSTTQNPLRPNRRMLSSDPYYFGAFLNIARHNAFMVMQHLSAKYAQTDTGTLTEETLVNARLFSILRKDQNQPDVAQALIRDLKRYFPLLSYPLFIDKLAQQQSEDGLPFSETDPDNIVHVLQQLFVLLNRLRNHYSHYISTSDYSKADFAPIQEIYRAAVFRLTDRGKHTKRFDVFEEDHVQHLLSETSGYRPRSLAEAPEHENTIAFITCLFLERKYAFPFLSRLADFQNTTNQEPSTAMKATMECYTMFCCRLPQPKLESSDILLDMINELGRCPAALYTVLSEEDKQQFHVSKDAGLEEKNIIDGLDPDEEEDADIDQEVILKRQGNRLPYFALRYFDDTNAFPTLRFDVYIGRWRSKPAYEKKIYG
;
A
#
# COMPACT_ATOMS: atom_id res chain seq x y z
N MET A 1 11.25 -51.48 19.93
CA MET A 1 10.38 -50.57 19.15
C MET A 1 10.39 -49.20 19.81
N ARG A 2 11.29 -48.30 19.38
CA ARG A 2 11.33 -46.91 19.85
C ARG A 2 10.64 -46.05 18.79
N LYS A 3 9.54 -45.39 19.16
CA LYS A 3 8.88 -44.38 18.33
C LYS A 3 9.78 -43.13 18.31
N SER A 4 10.36 -42.82 17.15
CA SER A 4 10.96 -41.52 16.86
C SER A 4 9.95 -40.68 16.08
N THR A 5 9.29 -39.75 16.76
CA THR A 5 8.50 -38.72 16.09
C THR A 5 8.65 -37.44 16.89
N THR A 6 9.77 -36.76 16.68
CA THR A 6 9.87 -35.31 16.89
C THR A 6 9.52 -34.67 15.55
N GLN A 7 8.23 -34.39 15.35
CA GLN A 7 7.80 -33.44 14.32
C GLN A 7 8.34 -32.06 14.75
N ASN A 8 9.27 -31.52 13.95
CA ASN A 8 9.60 -30.10 14.01
C ASN A 8 8.33 -29.29 13.68
N PRO A 9 8.06 -28.17 14.36
CA PRO A 9 7.00 -27.27 13.94
C PRO A 9 7.31 -26.79 12.51
N LEU A 10 6.28 -26.85 11.65
CA LEU A 10 6.34 -26.57 10.22
C LEU A 10 6.90 -25.16 9.99
N ARG A 11 8.12 -25.06 9.45
CA ARG A 11 8.64 -23.80 8.91
C ARG A 11 7.78 -23.42 7.69
N PRO A 12 7.40 -22.16 7.48
CA PRO A 12 6.73 -21.76 6.24
C PRO A 12 7.64 -22.12 5.07
N ASN A 13 7.12 -22.93 4.13
CA ASN A 13 7.88 -23.41 2.98
C ASN A 13 8.45 -22.22 2.19
N ARG A 14 9.78 -22.08 2.21
CA ARG A 14 10.53 -21.07 1.47
C ARG A 14 10.22 -21.20 -0.02
N ARG A 15 9.92 -20.07 -0.66
CA ARG A 15 9.67 -19.95 -2.10
C ARG A 15 10.84 -19.24 -2.76
N MET A 16 11.34 -19.80 -3.85
CA MET A 16 12.36 -19.18 -4.69
C MET A 16 11.82 -19.04 -6.10
N LEU A 17 12.32 -18.06 -6.86
CA LEU A 17 11.84 -17.78 -8.21
C LEU A 17 12.13 -18.94 -9.17
N SER A 18 13.27 -19.60 -8.99
CA SER A 18 13.71 -20.73 -9.81
C SER A 18 12.93 -22.02 -9.54
N SER A 19 12.50 -22.27 -8.29
CA SER A 19 11.74 -23.47 -7.90
C SER A 19 10.23 -23.27 -7.94
N ASP A 20 9.75 -22.07 -7.59
CA ASP A 20 8.33 -21.76 -7.38
C ASP A 20 7.88 -20.54 -8.21
N PRO A 21 8.08 -20.51 -9.55
CA PRO A 21 7.69 -19.37 -10.38
C PRO A 21 6.18 -19.08 -10.32
N TYR A 22 5.37 -20.11 -10.08
CA TYR A 22 3.92 -19.98 -9.91
C TYR A 22 3.52 -19.14 -8.69
N TYR A 23 4.34 -19.12 -7.64
CA TYR A 23 4.11 -18.30 -6.45
C TYR A 23 4.18 -16.82 -6.81
N PHE A 24 5.25 -16.41 -7.50
CA PHE A 24 5.41 -15.06 -8.02
C PHE A 24 4.33 -14.73 -9.07
N GLY A 25 4.02 -15.66 -9.97
CA GLY A 25 2.96 -15.52 -10.96
C GLY A 25 1.59 -15.21 -10.35
N ALA A 26 1.24 -15.86 -9.23
CA ALA A 26 -0.02 -15.59 -8.52
C ALA A 26 -0.09 -14.16 -7.98
N PHE A 27 0.94 -13.70 -7.27
CA PHE A 27 0.99 -12.33 -6.74
C PHE A 27 1.10 -11.26 -7.84
N LEU A 28 1.79 -11.55 -8.94
CA LEU A 28 1.83 -10.67 -10.12
C LEU A 28 0.46 -10.54 -10.79
N ASN A 29 -0.35 -11.60 -10.82
CA ASN A 29 -1.73 -11.51 -11.30
C ASN A 29 -2.58 -10.65 -10.37
N ILE A 30 -2.47 -10.81 -9.04
CA ILE A 30 -3.17 -9.96 -8.06
C ILE A 30 -2.74 -8.50 -8.24
N ALA A 31 -1.44 -8.24 -8.34
CA ALA A 31 -0.87 -6.91 -8.57
C ALA A 31 -1.41 -6.25 -9.85
N ARG A 32 -1.46 -6.99 -10.97
CA ARG A 32 -2.03 -6.52 -12.23
C ARG A 32 -3.52 -6.19 -12.09
N HIS A 33 -4.28 -7.06 -11.43
CA HIS A 33 -5.70 -6.85 -11.19
C HIS A 33 -5.95 -5.62 -10.29
N ASN A 34 -5.16 -5.43 -9.24
CA ASN A 34 -5.24 -4.26 -8.37
C ASN A 34 -5.01 -2.95 -9.14
N ALA A 35 -3.99 -2.91 -10.00
CA ALA A 35 -3.74 -1.77 -10.87
C ALA A 35 -4.93 -1.47 -11.77
N PHE A 36 -5.54 -2.52 -12.36
CA PHE A 36 -6.76 -2.38 -13.16
C PHE A 36 -7.93 -1.82 -12.36
N MET A 37 -8.21 -2.35 -11.16
CA MET A 37 -9.30 -1.88 -10.30
C MET A 37 -9.16 -0.39 -9.94
N VAL A 38 -7.95 0.07 -9.65
CA VAL A 38 -7.68 1.50 -9.40
C VAL A 38 -7.93 2.33 -10.66
N MET A 39 -7.39 1.91 -11.81
CA MET A 39 -7.55 2.65 -13.06
C MET A 39 -9.01 2.71 -13.52
N GLN A 40 -9.76 1.61 -13.36
CA GLN A 40 -11.19 1.55 -13.67
C GLN A 40 -12.00 2.48 -12.76
N HIS A 41 -11.72 2.48 -11.45
CA HIS A 41 -12.38 3.38 -10.50
C HIS A 41 -12.14 4.85 -10.83
N LEU A 42 -10.89 5.23 -11.13
CA LEU A 42 -10.55 6.60 -11.51
C LEU A 42 -11.18 6.99 -12.85
N SER A 43 -11.17 6.09 -13.83
CA SER A 43 -11.84 6.29 -15.12
C SER A 43 -13.32 6.57 -14.95
N ALA A 44 -14.01 5.83 -14.08
CA ALA A 44 -15.41 6.09 -13.73
C ALA A 44 -15.60 7.45 -13.02
N LYS A 45 -14.75 7.76 -12.04
CA LYS A 45 -14.81 9.02 -11.28
C LYS A 45 -14.67 10.26 -12.14
N TYR A 46 -13.80 10.21 -13.16
CA TYR A 46 -13.52 11.33 -14.06
C TYR A 46 -14.30 11.27 -15.38
N ALA A 47 -15.29 10.38 -15.49
CA ALA A 47 -16.09 10.18 -16.71
C ALA A 47 -15.25 9.89 -17.98
N GLN A 48 -14.09 9.25 -17.80
CA GLN A 48 -13.20 8.76 -18.86
C GLN A 48 -13.33 7.24 -19.00
N THR A 49 -14.56 6.73 -19.02
CA THR A 49 -14.80 5.29 -19.03
C THR A 49 -14.48 4.69 -20.41
N ASP A 50 -13.47 3.83 -20.41
CA ASP A 50 -13.08 2.98 -21.52
C ASP A 50 -13.98 1.74 -21.62
N THR A 51 -15.28 1.97 -21.87
CA THR A 51 -16.25 0.88 -21.98
C THR A 51 -15.80 -0.17 -23.01
N GLY A 52 -15.51 -1.39 -22.52
CA GLY A 52 -15.08 -2.53 -23.33
C GLY A 52 -13.66 -2.47 -23.90
N THR A 53 -12.87 -1.44 -23.60
CA THR A 53 -11.51 -1.25 -24.18
C THR A 53 -10.38 -1.29 -23.16
N LEU A 54 -10.63 -0.84 -21.93
CA LEU A 54 -9.66 -0.97 -20.84
C LEU A 54 -9.72 -2.38 -20.27
N THR A 55 -8.61 -3.08 -20.39
CA THR A 55 -8.35 -4.41 -19.82
C THR A 55 -7.09 -4.35 -18.98
N GLU A 56 -6.81 -5.41 -18.21
CA GLU A 56 -5.60 -5.49 -17.40
C GLU A 56 -4.30 -5.42 -18.22
N GLU A 57 -4.35 -5.80 -19.50
CA GLU A 57 -3.21 -5.76 -20.42
C GLU A 57 -3.03 -4.38 -21.09
N THR A 58 -4.10 -3.59 -21.18
CA THR A 58 -4.14 -2.35 -21.94
C THR A 58 -4.14 -1.09 -21.06
N LEU A 59 -3.77 -1.22 -19.78
CA LEU A 59 -3.71 -0.11 -18.81
C LEU A 59 -2.89 1.10 -19.29
N VAL A 60 -1.85 0.84 -20.10
CA VAL A 60 -1.00 1.86 -20.71
C VAL A 60 -1.79 2.85 -21.58
N ASN A 61 -2.89 2.38 -22.16
CA ASN A 61 -3.72 3.12 -23.12
C ASN A 61 -4.96 3.75 -22.47
N ALA A 62 -5.06 3.77 -21.14
CA ALA A 62 -6.21 4.32 -20.44
C ALA A 62 -6.49 5.77 -20.90
N ARG A 63 -7.74 6.06 -21.31
CA ARG A 63 -8.17 7.42 -21.68
C ARG A 63 -8.00 8.41 -20.54
N LEU A 64 -8.01 7.94 -19.30
CA LEU A 64 -7.72 8.74 -18.11
C LEU A 64 -6.46 9.61 -18.26
N PHE A 65 -5.42 9.11 -18.95
CA PHE A 65 -4.19 9.86 -19.17
C PHE A 65 -4.36 11.08 -20.08
N SER A 66 -5.42 11.15 -20.89
CA SER A 66 -5.68 12.33 -21.72
C SER A 66 -5.91 13.59 -20.90
N ILE A 67 -6.45 13.46 -19.67
CA ILE A 67 -6.67 14.58 -18.74
C ILE A 67 -5.36 15.24 -18.33
N LEU A 68 -4.28 14.46 -18.25
CA LEU A 68 -2.97 14.95 -17.82
C LEU A 68 -2.16 15.60 -18.95
N ARG A 69 -2.64 15.51 -20.21
CA ARG A 69 -1.98 16.14 -21.34
C ARG A 69 -2.12 17.66 -21.24
N LYS A 70 -1.01 18.36 -21.46
CA LYS A 70 -0.93 19.83 -21.44
C LYS A 70 -1.96 20.50 -22.36
N ASP A 71 -2.36 19.83 -23.44
CA ASP A 71 -3.29 20.35 -24.45
C ASP A 71 -4.76 20.44 -24.00
N GLN A 72 -5.15 19.79 -22.89
CA GLN A 72 -6.57 19.75 -22.46
C GLN A 72 -7.03 20.99 -21.67
N ASN A 73 -6.14 21.91 -21.28
CA ASN A 73 -6.48 23.18 -20.60
C ASN A 73 -7.43 23.04 -19.38
N GLN A 74 -7.30 21.96 -18.59
CA GLN A 74 -8.08 21.72 -17.37
C GLN A 74 -7.17 21.49 -16.16
N PRO A 75 -6.44 22.52 -15.68
CA PRO A 75 -5.44 22.37 -14.61
C PRO A 75 -6.06 21.85 -13.31
N ASP A 76 -7.27 22.30 -12.95
CA ASP A 76 -7.96 21.87 -11.71
C ASP A 76 -8.28 20.37 -11.72
N VAL A 77 -8.73 19.86 -12.87
CA VAL A 77 -9.08 18.45 -13.05
C VAL A 77 -7.82 17.59 -13.08
N ALA A 78 -6.78 18.05 -13.77
CA ALA A 78 -5.48 17.39 -13.80
C ALA A 78 -4.86 17.30 -12.40
N GLN A 79 -4.86 18.39 -11.62
CA GLN A 79 -4.38 18.38 -10.24
C GLN A 79 -5.20 17.45 -9.33
N ALA A 80 -6.53 17.44 -9.48
CA ALA A 80 -7.39 16.52 -8.74
C ALA A 80 -7.07 15.04 -9.07
N LEU A 81 -6.85 14.74 -10.34
CA LEU A 81 -6.46 13.41 -10.81
C LEU A 81 -5.08 13.01 -10.28
N ILE A 82 -4.08 13.89 -10.34
CA ILE A 82 -2.74 13.65 -9.77
C ILE A 82 -2.83 13.33 -8.29
N ARG A 83 -3.65 14.07 -7.54
CA ARG A 83 -3.86 13.82 -6.11
C ARG A 83 -4.49 12.44 -5.87
N ASP A 84 -5.47 12.05 -6.67
CA ASP A 84 -6.10 10.74 -6.54
C ASP A 84 -5.14 9.60 -6.97
N LEU A 85 -4.37 9.79 -8.04
CA LEU A 85 -3.33 8.85 -8.47
C LEU A 85 -2.29 8.65 -7.36
N LYS A 86 -1.76 9.73 -6.75
CA LYS A 86 -0.85 9.64 -5.60
C LYS A 86 -1.50 8.98 -4.37
N ARG A 87 -2.82 9.07 -4.22
CA ARG A 87 -3.55 8.42 -3.12
C ARG A 87 -3.63 6.91 -3.31
N TYR A 88 -3.91 6.42 -4.52
CA TYR A 88 -4.07 4.99 -4.82
C TYR A 88 -2.75 4.30 -5.20
N PHE A 89 -1.82 5.04 -5.82
CA PHE A 89 -0.43 4.64 -6.08
C PHE A 89 0.55 5.55 -5.31
N PRO A 90 0.78 5.28 -4.01
CA PRO A 90 1.68 6.08 -3.19
C PRO A 90 3.10 6.21 -3.77
N LEU A 91 3.55 5.25 -4.58
CA LEU A 91 4.81 5.29 -5.31
C LEU A 91 5.01 6.60 -6.08
N LEU A 92 3.95 7.22 -6.61
CA LEU A 92 4.04 8.47 -7.38
C LEU A 92 4.42 9.70 -6.53
N SER A 93 4.53 9.52 -5.22
CA SER A 93 5.06 10.54 -4.32
C SER A 93 6.58 10.46 -4.18
N TYR A 94 7.26 9.50 -4.84
CA TYR A 94 8.71 9.33 -4.75
C TYR A 94 9.53 10.60 -5.05
N PRO A 95 9.19 11.47 -6.04
CA PRO A 95 10.02 12.63 -6.36
C PRO A 95 10.13 13.60 -5.18
N LEU A 96 9.06 13.75 -4.39
CA LEU A 96 9.06 14.57 -3.17
C LEU A 96 10.15 14.11 -2.17
N PHE A 97 10.35 12.80 -2.06
CA PHE A 97 11.34 12.23 -1.14
C PHE A 97 12.76 12.34 -1.70
N ILE A 98 12.93 12.27 -3.02
CA ILE A 98 14.21 12.51 -3.69
C ILE A 98 14.62 13.98 -3.53
N ASP A 99 13.71 14.93 -3.75
CA ASP A 99 13.97 16.36 -3.56
C ASP A 99 14.35 16.66 -2.10
N LYS A 100 13.64 16.07 -1.13
CA LYS A 100 13.99 16.18 0.29
C LYS A 100 15.38 15.64 0.59
N LEU A 101 15.72 14.48 0.04
CA LEU A 101 17.05 13.89 0.20
C LEU A 101 18.12 14.83 -0.37
N ALA A 102 17.88 15.43 -1.54
CA ALA A 102 18.79 16.40 -2.16
C ALA A 102 18.93 17.69 -1.32
N GLN A 103 17.84 18.19 -0.74
CA GLN A 103 17.85 19.34 0.18
C GLN A 103 18.64 19.06 1.46
N GLN A 104 18.57 17.85 2.02
CA GLN A 104 19.39 17.49 3.19
C GLN A 104 20.89 17.43 2.88
N GLN A 105 21.25 17.20 1.62
CA GLN A 105 22.63 17.11 1.16
C GLN A 105 23.19 18.43 0.61
N SER A 106 22.35 19.42 0.35
CA SER A 106 22.73 20.70 -0.25
C SER A 106 22.57 21.84 0.76
N GLU A 107 23.59 22.70 0.92
CA GLU A 107 23.51 23.89 1.79
C GLU A 107 22.55 24.96 1.22
N ASP A 108 22.44 25.04 -0.11
CA ASP A 108 21.48 25.87 -0.80
C ASP A 108 20.18 25.08 -0.99
N GLY A 109 19.12 25.48 -0.27
CA GLY A 109 17.81 24.85 -0.33
C GLY A 109 17.23 24.83 -1.74
N LEU A 110 17.48 23.74 -2.48
CA LEU A 110 16.94 23.51 -3.80
C LEU A 110 15.40 23.53 -3.74
N PRO A 111 14.71 24.23 -4.66
CA PRO A 111 13.25 24.22 -4.69
C PRO A 111 12.74 22.80 -4.96
N PHE A 112 11.60 22.46 -4.37
CA PHE A 112 10.90 21.22 -4.71
C PHE A 112 10.53 21.23 -6.20
N SER A 113 10.81 20.14 -6.90
CA SER A 113 10.41 19.98 -8.28
C SER A 113 8.88 19.94 -8.35
N GLU A 114 8.29 20.79 -9.18
CA GLU A 114 6.86 20.66 -9.47
C GLU A 114 6.59 19.27 -10.06
N THR A 115 5.50 18.65 -9.65
CA THR A 115 5.12 17.34 -10.18
C THR A 115 4.66 17.49 -11.62
N ASP A 116 5.54 17.17 -12.58
CA ASP A 116 5.22 17.18 -14.00
C ASP A 116 4.18 16.07 -14.33
N PRO A 117 2.99 16.42 -14.85
CA PRO A 117 1.97 15.45 -15.21
C PRO A 117 2.46 14.42 -16.23
N ASP A 118 3.30 14.84 -17.18
CA ASP A 118 3.85 13.96 -18.22
C ASP A 118 4.76 12.89 -17.61
N ASN A 119 5.55 13.26 -16.60
CA ASN A 119 6.39 12.31 -15.87
C ASN A 119 5.54 11.26 -15.11
N ILE A 120 4.42 11.64 -14.49
CA ILE A 120 3.51 10.67 -13.85
C ILE A 120 3.00 9.66 -14.88
N VAL A 121 2.55 10.12 -16.04
CA VAL A 121 2.05 9.26 -17.10
C VAL A 121 3.16 8.31 -17.56
N HIS A 122 4.35 8.84 -17.81
CA HIS A 122 5.50 8.06 -18.23
C HIS A 122 5.84 6.95 -17.22
N VAL A 123 6.00 7.29 -15.94
CA VAL A 123 6.34 6.33 -14.88
C VAL A 123 5.28 5.23 -14.76
N LEU A 124 3.99 5.57 -14.74
CA LEU A 124 2.92 4.57 -14.67
C LEU A 124 2.90 3.66 -15.90
N GLN A 125 3.04 4.22 -17.10
CA GLN A 125 3.05 3.45 -18.33
C GLN A 125 4.23 2.46 -18.36
N GLN A 126 5.43 2.89 -17.97
CA GLN A 126 6.60 2.02 -17.88
C GLN A 126 6.37 0.88 -16.87
N LEU A 127 5.86 1.21 -15.67
CA LEU A 127 5.59 0.20 -14.66
C LEU A 127 4.49 -0.77 -15.08
N PHE A 128 3.43 -0.32 -15.78
CA PHE A 128 2.39 -1.20 -16.30
C PHE A 128 2.91 -2.14 -17.41
N VAL A 129 3.75 -1.63 -18.31
CA VAL A 129 4.42 -2.47 -19.32
C VAL A 129 5.26 -3.54 -18.63
N LEU A 130 6.04 -3.16 -17.61
CA LEU A 130 6.89 -4.08 -16.89
C LEU A 130 6.09 -5.12 -16.10
N LEU A 131 5.04 -4.70 -15.39
CA LEU A 131 4.14 -5.57 -14.66
C LEU A 131 3.50 -6.62 -15.58
N ASN A 132 3.08 -6.22 -16.79
CA ASN A 132 2.54 -7.12 -17.79
C ASN A 132 3.59 -8.12 -18.31
N ARG A 133 4.82 -7.68 -18.58
CA ARG A 133 5.92 -8.55 -19.00
C ARG A 133 6.29 -9.57 -17.92
N LEU A 134 6.39 -9.14 -16.66
CA LEU A 134 6.66 -10.00 -15.52
C LEU A 134 5.55 -11.03 -15.34
N ARG A 135 4.28 -10.59 -15.31
CA ARG A 135 3.15 -11.51 -15.22
C ARG A 135 3.20 -12.55 -16.33
N ASN A 136 3.36 -12.12 -17.58
CA ASN A 136 3.41 -13.03 -18.73
C ASN A 136 4.56 -14.02 -18.59
N HIS A 137 5.72 -13.58 -18.11
CA HIS A 137 6.87 -14.45 -17.90
C HIS A 137 6.59 -15.55 -16.89
N TYR A 138 5.99 -15.22 -15.74
CA TYR A 138 5.76 -16.18 -14.65
C TYR A 138 4.41 -16.91 -14.71
N SER A 139 3.55 -16.58 -15.68
CA SER A 139 2.25 -17.26 -15.88
C SER A 139 2.26 -18.26 -17.05
N HIS A 140 3.31 -18.27 -17.87
CA HIS A 140 3.41 -19.15 -19.04
C HIS A 140 4.65 -20.04 -18.96
N TYR A 141 4.53 -21.29 -19.43
CA TYR A 141 5.61 -22.29 -19.37
C TYR A 141 6.82 -21.92 -20.24
N ILE A 142 6.60 -21.24 -21.36
CA ILE A 142 7.65 -20.69 -22.23
C ILE A 142 7.41 -19.18 -22.31
N SER A 143 8.39 -18.40 -21.87
CA SER A 143 8.34 -16.95 -21.96
C SER A 143 9.37 -16.42 -22.94
N THR A 144 8.96 -15.43 -23.73
CA THR A 144 9.82 -14.63 -24.62
C THR A 144 9.96 -13.20 -24.12
N SER A 145 9.78 -12.96 -22.82
CA SER A 145 9.81 -11.61 -22.24
C SER A 145 11.20 -10.98 -22.37
N ASP A 146 11.28 -9.88 -23.12
CA ASP A 146 12.49 -9.06 -23.26
C ASP A 146 12.38 -7.81 -22.37
N TYR A 147 13.35 -7.64 -21.48
CA TYR A 147 13.44 -6.51 -20.55
C TYR A 147 14.39 -5.41 -21.00
N SER A 148 15.10 -5.58 -22.13
CA SER A 148 16.11 -4.63 -22.64
C SER A 148 15.59 -3.21 -22.86
N LYS A 149 14.28 -3.08 -23.17
CA LYS A 149 13.60 -1.81 -23.44
C LYS A 149 12.89 -1.21 -22.22
N ALA A 150 12.97 -1.83 -21.05
CA ALA A 150 12.31 -1.30 -19.86
C ALA A 150 13.18 -0.20 -19.24
N ASP A 151 12.60 0.98 -19.03
CA ASP A 151 13.27 2.00 -18.23
C ASP A 151 13.21 1.62 -16.75
N PHE A 152 14.38 1.40 -16.17
CA PHE A 152 14.53 0.94 -14.80
C PHE A 152 14.91 2.08 -13.83
N ALA A 153 15.23 3.27 -14.35
CA ALA A 153 15.59 4.42 -13.52
C ALA A 153 14.48 4.78 -12.50
N PRO A 154 13.18 4.85 -12.88
CA PRO A 154 12.12 5.15 -11.92
C PRO A 154 12.05 4.15 -10.76
N ILE A 155 12.33 2.86 -11.00
CA ILE A 155 12.25 1.82 -9.96
C ILE A 155 13.37 1.99 -8.94
N GLN A 156 14.58 2.33 -9.39
CA GLN A 156 15.69 2.63 -8.50
C GLN A 156 15.44 3.90 -7.67
N GLU A 157 14.85 4.94 -8.27
CA GLU A 157 14.48 6.15 -7.56
C GLU A 157 13.36 5.91 -6.53
N ILE A 158 12.34 5.13 -6.89
CA ILE A 158 11.27 4.72 -5.96
C ILE A 158 11.86 3.95 -4.78
N TYR A 159 12.82 3.04 -5.02
CA TYR A 159 13.51 2.32 -3.95
C TYR A 159 14.32 3.26 -3.04
N ARG A 160 15.11 4.18 -3.61
CA ARG A 160 15.86 5.18 -2.83
C ARG A 160 14.94 6.05 -1.99
N ALA A 161 13.81 6.48 -2.56
CA ALA A 161 12.78 7.20 -1.84
C ALA A 161 12.17 6.37 -0.70
N ALA A 162 11.99 5.06 -0.89
CA ALA A 162 11.46 4.17 0.14
C ALA A 162 12.44 4.05 1.31
N VAL A 163 13.73 3.83 1.04
CA VAL A 163 14.79 3.76 2.06
C VAL A 163 14.91 5.09 2.80
N PHE A 164 14.94 6.22 2.10
CA PHE A 164 14.97 7.55 2.73
C PHE A 164 13.78 7.77 3.66
N ARG A 165 12.59 7.30 3.26
CA ARG A 165 11.39 7.47 4.08
C ARG A 165 11.41 6.67 5.38
N LEU A 166 12.24 5.63 5.49
CA LEU A 166 12.46 4.92 6.76
C LEU A 166 13.27 5.75 7.75
N THR A 167 14.20 6.58 7.26
CA THR A 167 15.09 7.40 8.08
C THR A 167 14.63 8.86 8.23
N ASP A 168 13.67 9.33 7.40
CA ASP A 168 13.10 10.68 7.48
C ASP A 168 12.36 10.91 8.82
N ARG A 169 13.09 11.48 9.78
CA ARG A 169 12.58 11.89 11.11
C ARG A 169 11.45 12.93 11.03
N GLY A 170 11.26 13.56 9.86
CA GLY A 170 10.43 14.74 9.67
C GLY A 170 8.91 14.53 9.61
N LYS A 171 8.39 13.30 9.48
CA LYS A 171 6.93 13.00 9.59
C LYS A 171 6.63 11.49 9.48
N HIS A 172 6.48 10.85 10.63
CA HIS A 172 5.52 9.76 10.90
C HIS A 172 5.45 8.56 9.93
N THR A 173 6.21 7.51 10.23
CA THR A 173 5.61 6.17 10.32
C THR A 173 5.11 6.00 11.74
N LYS A 174 3.81 6.23 12.00
CA LYS A 174 3.18 6.13 13.33
C LYS A 174 3.20 4.70 13.94
N ARG A 175 3.98 3.77 13.38
CA ARG A 175 3.87 2.33 13.61
C ARG A 175 5.18 1.66 14.03
N PHE A 176 6.32 2.30 13.79
CA PHE A 176 7.62 1.83 14.25
C PHE A 176 8.38 3.01 14.82
N ASP A 177 9.13 2.77 15.88
CA ASP A 177 10.21 3.66 16.29
C ASP A 177 11.11 3.94 15.08
N VAL A 178 11.58 5.17 14.96
CA VAL A 178 12.39 5.60 13.81
C VAL A 178 13.52 4.60 13.59
N PHE A 179 13.63 4.05 12.38
CA PHE A 179 14.78 3.22 12.04
C PHE A 179 16.03 4.12 12.03
N GLU A 180 16.96 3.81 12.92
CA GLU A 180 18.31 4.39 12.90
C GLU A 180 19.07 3.99 11.63
N GLU A 181 20.12 4.76 11.29
CA GLU A 181 20.92 4.53 10.07
C GLU A 181 21.53 3.13 10.03
N ASP A 182 21.95 2.62 11.19
CA ASP A 182 22.52 1.28 11.36
C ASP A 182 21.52 0.18 10.94
N HIS A 183 20.21 0.40 11.13
CA HIS A 183 19.17 -0.55 10.77
C HIS A 183 18.89 -0.61 9.25
N VAL A 184 19.33 0.39 8.48
CA VAL A 184 19.08 0.48 7.03
C VAL A 184 20.35 0.39 6.19
N GLN A 185 21.52 0.25 6.81
CA GLN A 185 22.81 0.23 6.11
C GLN A 185 22.88 -0.85 5.02
N HIS A 186 22.25 -2.02 5.25
CA HIS A 186 22.18 -3.11 4.28
C HIS A 186 21.29 -2.78 3.06
N LEU A 187 20.38 -1.81 3.17
CA LEU A 187 19.54 -1.33 2.07
C LEU A 187 20.23 -0.22 1.26
N LEU A 188 21.16 0.52 1.90
CA LEU A 188 21.90 1.62 1.28
C LEU A 188 23.07 1.14 0.41
N SER A 189 23.69 0.00 0.77
CA SER A 189 24.83 -0.54 0.03
C SER A 189 24.51 -0.79 -1.45
N GLU A 190 25.39 -0.33 -2.34
CA GLU A 190 25.24 -0.56 -3.79
C GLU A 190 25.33 -2.04 -4.19
N THR A 191 26.05 -2.84 -3.40
CA THR A 191 26.19 -4.29 -3.62
C THR A 191 25.08 -5.11 -3.01
N SER A 192 24.14 -4.47 -2.30
CA SER A 192 23.03 -5.14 -1.63
C SER A 192 22.21 -6.00 -2.60
N GLY A 193 21.85 -7.21 -2.17
CA GLY A 193 20.90 -8.06 -2.88
C GLY A 193 19.46 -7.51 -2.83
N TYR A 194 19.16 -6.64 -1.86
CA TYR A 194 17.82 -6.03 -1.71
C TYR A 194 17.58 -4.85 -2.64
N ARG A 195 18.63 -4.30 -3.26
CA ARG A 195 18.51 -3.15 -4.16
C ARG A 195 18.00 -3.63 -5.53
N PRO A 196 16.93 -3.05 -6.08
CA PRO A 196 16.45 -3.42 -7.40
C PRO A 196 17.51 -3.21 -8.49
N ARG A 197 17.71 -4.20 -9.35
CA ARG A 197 18.66 -4.21 -10.47
C ARG A 197 17.93 -4.27 -11.80
N SER A 198 18.57 -3.79 -12.86
CA SER A 198 18.00 -3.88 -14.20
C SER A 198 17.74 -5.35 -14.56
N LEU A 199 16.48 -5.67 -14.88
CA LEU A 199 16.09 -7.00 -15.34
C LEU A 199 16.62 -7.35 -16.73
N ALA A 200 17.18 -6.37 -17.46
CA ALA A 200 17.92 -6.65 -18.69
C ALA A 200 19.28 -7.32 -18.41
N GLU A 201 19.91 -6.98 -17.28
CA GLU A 201 21.22 -7.50 -16.86
C GLU A 201 21.08 -8.70 -15.93
N ALA A 202 20.06 -8.67 -15.05
CA ALA A 202 19.77 -9.72 -14.09
C ALA A 202 18.28 -10.12 -14.15
N PRO A 203 17.84 -10.87 -15.18
CA PRO A 203 16.43 -11.23 -15.38
C PRO A 203 15.81 -12.02 -14.21
N GLU A 204 16.63 -12.77 -13.47
CA GLU A 204 16.19 -13.64 -12.37
C GLU A 204 16.39 -13.01 -10.99
N HIS A 205 16.60 -11.69 -10.91
CA HIS A 205 16.82 -11.01 -9.64
C HIS A 205 15.53 -10.95 -8.80
N GLU A 206 15.36 -11.92 -7.90
CA GLU A 206 14.12 -12.16 -7.13
C GLU A 206 13.62 -10.90 -6.40
N ASN A 207 14.53 -10.19 -5.73
CA ASN A 207 14.22 -8.99 -4.96
C ASN A 207 13.72 -7.83 -5.81
N THR A 208 14.14 -7.75 -7.08
CA THR A 208 13.58 -6.77 -8.02
C THR A 208 12.13 -7.06 -8.35
N ILE A 209 11.84 -8.33 -8.65
CA ILE A 209 10.50 -8.77 -8.99
C ILE A 209 9.58 -8.61 -7.78
N ALA A 210 10.07 -8.99 -6.60
CA ALA A 210 9.34 -8.80 -5.35
C ALA A 210 9.03 -7.32 -5.09
N PHE A 211 10.00 -6.43 -5.25
CA PHE A 211 9.80 -4.99 -5.07
C PHE A 211 8.75 -4.43 -6.02
N ILE A 212 8.85 -4.72 -7.33
CA ILE A 212 7.89 -4.27 -8.34
C ILE A 212 6.49 -4.82 -8.04
N THR A 213 6.39 -6.08 -7.64
CA THR A 213 5.12 -6.72 -7.27
C THR A 213 4.48 -5.98 -6.09
N CYS A 214 5.26 -5.68 -5.04
CA CYS A 214 4.77 -4.97 -3.85
C CYS A 214 4.24 -3.57 -4.14
N LEU A 215 4.74 -2.85 -5.15
CA LEU A 215 4.22 -1.52 -5.54
C LEU A 215 2.73 -1.57 -5.93
N PHE A 216 2.25 -2.72 -6.42
CA PHE A 216 0.89 -2.93 -6.92
C PHE A 216 0.07 -3.92 -6.06
N LEU A 217 0.63 -4.42 -4.97
CA LEU A 217 -0.13 -5.18 -3.96
C LEU A 217 -0.72 -4.25 -2.90
N GLU A 218 -1.84 -4.67 -2.31
CA GLU A 218 -2.24 -4.12 -1.02
C GLU A 218 -1.26 -4.60 0.04
N ARG A 219 -0.99 -3.75 1.02
CA ARG A 219 -0.03 -4.04 2.09
C ARG A 219 -0.33 -5.36 2.83
N LYS A 220 -1.62 -5.70 3.02
CA LYS A 220 -2.05 -6.97 3.64
C LYS A 220 -1.59 -8.22 2.88
N TYR A 221 -1.43 -8.15 1.56
CA TYR A 221 -0.92 -9.25 0.74
C TYR A 221 0.60 -9.20 0.57
N ALA A 222 1.18 -8.00 0.61
CA ALA A 222 2.62 -7.83 0.46
C ALA A 222 3.42 -8.46 1.62
N PHE A 223 2.91 -8.41 2.86
CA PHE A 223 3.57 -9.05 4.01
C PHE A 223 3.66 -10.57 3.88
N PRO A 224 2.54 -11.32 3.68
CA PRO A 224 2.58 -12.76 3.44
C PRO A 224 3.37 -13.15 2.18
N PHE A 225 3.38 -12.28 1.16
CA PHE A 225 4.18 -12.50 -0.05
C PHE A 225 5.68 -12.52 0.28
N LEU A 226 6.15 -11.48 0.96
CA LEU A 226 7.57 -11.33 1.29
C LEU A 226 8.03 -12.35 2.32
N SER A 227 7.20 -12.70 3.32
CA SER A 227 7.61 -13.64 4.39
C SER A 227 7.89 -15.06 3.93
N ARG A 228 7.44 -15.46 2.74
CA ARG A 228 7.80 -16.76 2.14
C ARG A 228 9.09 -16.71 1.33
N LEU A 229 9.71 -15.53 1.13
CA LEU A 229 10.96 -15.36 0.40
C LEU A 229 12.18 -15.56 1.30
N ALA A 230 13.24 -16.11 0.72
CA ALA A 230 14.50 -16.42 1.39
C ALA A 230 15.08 -15.26 2.22
N ASP A 231 15.17 -14.09 1.61
CA ASP A 231 15.88 -12.93 2.15
C ASP A 231 15.05 -12.19 3.23
N PHE A 232 13.79 -12.58 3.40
CA PHE A 232 12.85 -11.94 4.32
C PHE A 232 12.40 -12.90 5.44
N GLN A 233 12.82 -14.17 5.39
CA GLN A 233 12.57 -15.14 6.44
C GLN A 233 13.55 -14.96 7.59
N ASN A 234 13.03 -15.13 8.81
CA ASN A 234 13.85 -15.22 10.00
C ASN A 234 14.47 -16.62 10.10
N THR A 235 15.76 -16.74 9.85
CA THR A 235 16.48 -18.02 9.87
C THR A 235 16.61 -18.60 11.28
N THR A 236 16.38 -17.80 12.31
CA THR A 236 16.54 -18.14 13.73
C THR A 236 15.20 -18.06 14.45
N ASN A 237 14.92 -18.95 15.42
CA ASN A 237 13.75 -18.89 16.31
C ASN A 237 13.78 -17.70 17.31
N GLN A 238 14.44 -16.60 16.95
CA GLN A 238 14.55 -15.37 17.71
C GLN A 238 13.59 -14.32 17.14
N GLU A 239 13.31 -13.25 17.86
CA GLU A 239 12.53 -12.14 17.31
C GLU A 239 13.17 -11.59 16.01
N PRO A 240 12.36 -11.16 15.03
CA PRO A 240 12.88 -10.60 13.78
C PRO A 240 13.74 -9.36 14.07
N SER A 241 14.95 -9.36 13.54
CA SER A 241 15.88 -8.25 13.73
C SER A 241 15.27 -6.94 13.20
N THR A 242 15.62 -5.82 13.83
CA THR A 242 15.16 -4.48 13.39
C THR A 242 15.52 -4.22 11.92
N ALA A 243 16.64 -4.76 11.45
CA ALA A 243 17.04 -4.72 10.04
C ALA A 243 16.07 -5.47 9.11
N MET A 244 15.56 -6.65 9.50
CA MET A 244 14.53 -7.37 8.73
C MET A 244 13.21 -6.61 8.70
N LYS A 245 12.80 -6.04 9.84
CA LYS A 245 11.62 -5.15 9.91
C LYS A 245 11.78 -3.97 8.95
N ALA A 246 12.97 -3.35 8.92
CA ALA A 246 13.29 -2.26 7.99
C ALA A 246 13.20 -2.70 6.52
N THR A 247 13.69 -3.89 6.17
CA THR A 247 13.56 -4.44 4.80
C THR A 247 12.09 -4.62 4.40
N MET A 248 11.29 -5.24 5.26
CA MET A 248 9.85 -5.44 5.02
C MET A 248 9.12 -4.11 4.87
N GLU A 249 9.44 -3.12 5.71
CA GLU A 249 8.87 -1.78 5.61
C GLU A 249 9.28 -1.07 4.33
N CYS A 250 10.54 -1.19 3.90
CA CYS A 250 11.03 -0.62 2.64
C CYS A 250 10.20 -1.12 1.45
N TYR A 251 9.99 -2.44 1.35
CA TYR A 251 9.28 -3.06 0.24
C TYR A 251 7.76 -2.77 0.29
N THR A 252 7.21 -2.57 1.48
CA THR A 252 5.77 -2.30 1.67
C THR A 252 5.44 -0.80 1.79
N MET A 253 6.43 0.08 1.63
CA MET A 253 6.30 1.52 1.88
C MET A 253 5.33 2.22 0.93
N PHE A 254 5.33 1.76 -0.32
CA PHE A 254 4.59 2.35 -1.44
C PHE A 254 3.57 1.41 -2.06
N CYS A 255 3.17 0.36 -1.33
CA CYS A 255 2.06 -0.51 -1.71
C CYS A 255 0.83 0.29 -2.14
N CYS A 256 0.16 -0.19 -3.19
CA CYS A 256 -1.05 0.44 -3.68
C CYS A 256 -2.18 0.37 -2.64
N ARG A 257 -3.17 1.23 -2.82
CA ARG A 257 -4.41 1.24 -2.03
C ARG A 257 -5.55 1.02 -2.99
N LEU A 258 -6.45 0.10 -2.65
CA LEU A 258 -7.62 -0.15 -3.49
C LEU A 258 -8.77 0.81 -3.15
N PRO A 259 -9.63 1.13 -4.13
CA PRO A 259 -10.88 1.83 -3.89
C PRO A 259 -11.85 0.92 -3.13
N GLN A 260 -11.87 1.04 -1.80
CA GLN A 260 -12.81 0.30 -0.97
C GLN A 260 -14.14 1.06 -0.86
N PRO A 261 -15.29 0.36 -0.95
CA PRO A 261 -16.56 0.97 -0.59
C PRO A 261 -16.50 1.38 0.88
N LYS A 262 -17.00 2.58 1.20
CA LYS A 262 -17.22 2.94 2.59
C LYS A 262 -18.43 2.14 3.06
N LEU A 263 -18.16 1.02 3.74
CA LEU A 263 -19.19 0.26 4.43
C LEU A 263 -19.65 1.12 5.62
N GLU A 264 -20.93 1.48 5.64
CA GLU A 264 -21.55 2.06 6.83
C GLU A 264 -21.78 0.92 7.82
N SER A 265 -21.43 1.14 9.10
CA SER A 265 -21.70 0.16 10.13
C SER A 265 -23.20 0.00 10.31
N SER A 266 -23.69 -1.24 10.34
CA SER A 266 -25.09 -1.52 10.64
C SER A 266 -25.40 -1.36 12.13
N ASP A 267 -24.39 -1.46 13.01
CA ASP A 267 -24.56 -1.46 14.46
C ASP A 267 -23.79 -0.30 15.12
N ILE A 268 -24.53 0.74 15.52
CA ILE A 268 -23.99 1.91 16.21
C ILE A 268 -23.50 1.58 17.63
N LEU A 269 -24.10 0.61 18.32
CA LEU A 269 -23.75 0.28 19.70
C LEU A 269 -22.36 -0.35 19.75
N LEU A 270 -22.08 -1.29 18.84
CA LEU A 270 -20.76 -1.89 18.71
C LEU A 270 -19.70 -0.84 18.37
N ASP A 271 -20.03 0.11 17.49
CA ASP A 271 -19.14 1.23 17.16
C ASP A 271 -18.85 2.13 18.38
N MET A 272 -19.86 2.42 19.21
CA MET A 272 -19.69 3.20 20.43
C MET A 272 -18.80 2.48 21.45
N ILE A 273 -19.03 1.18 21.66
CA ILE A 273 -18.21 0.33 22.55
C ILE A 273 -16.75 0.32 22.05
N ASN A 274 -16.54 0.11 20.74
CA ASN A 274 -15.22 0.11 20.13
C ASN A 274 -14.52 1.47 20.26
N GLU A 275 -15.25 2.59 20.20
CA GLU A 275 -14.66 3.91 20.42
C GLU A 275 -14.32 4.16 21.89
N LEU A 276 -15.14 3.66 22.82
CA LEU A 276 -14.88 3.73 24.26
C LEU A 276 -13.62 2.94 24.66
N GLY A 277 -13.39 1.78 24.04
CA GLY A 277 -12.18 0.97 24.22
C GLY A 277 -10.88 1.60 23.69
N ARG A 278 -10.94 2.75 23.00
CA ARG A 278 -9.76 3.46 22.46
C ARG A 278 -9.39 4.68 23.31
N CYS A 279 -8.09 4.93 23.43
CA CYS A 279 -7.55 6.10 24.13
C CYS A 279 -7.80 7.40 23.33
N PRO A 280 -8.35 8.46 23.95
CA PRO A 280 -8.44 9.78 23.33
C PRO A 280 -7.08 10.31 22.88
N ALA A 281 -6.99 10.89 21.68
CA ALA A 281 -5.72 11.31 21.09
C ALA A 281 -4.92 12.29 21.96
N ALA A 282 -5.61 13.23 22.62
CA ALA A 282 -5.00 14.23 23.49
C ALA A 282 -4.43 13.61 24.79
N LEU A 283 -5.04 12.53 25.28
CA LEU A 283 -4.54 11.81 26.44
C LEU A 283 -3.32 10.97 26.04
N TYR A 284 -3.44 10.21 24.94
CA TYR A 284 -2.38 9.34 24.44
C TYR A 284 -1.05 10.09 24.21
N THR A 285 -1.09 11.36 23.82
CA THR A 285 0.15 12.17 23.63
C THR A 285 0.89 12.51 24.92
N VAL A 286 0.20 12.51 26.07
CA VAL A 286 0.76 12.89 27.38
C VAL A 286 1.16 11.67 28.22
N LEU A 287 0.68 10.48 27.85
CA LEU A 287 1.02 9.22 28.53
C LEU A 287 2.51 8.91 28.44
N SER A 288 3.00 8.16 29.44
CA SER A 288 4.32 7.53 29.42
C SER A 288 4.41 6.50 28.30
N GLU A 289 5.62 6.14 27.84
CA GLU A 289 5.76 5.07 26.82
C GLU A 289 5.26 3.70 27.34
N GLU A 290 5.41 3.45 28.65
CA GLU A 290 4.88 2.25 29.31
C GLU A 290 3.35 2.16 29.21
N ASP A 291 2.65 3.27 29.46
CA ASP A 291 1.18 3.34 29.36
C ASP A 291 0.69 3.36 27.91
N LYS A 292 1.49 3.92 26.98
CA LYS A 292 1.16 3.88 25.54
C LYS A 292 1.16 2.45 25.03
N GLN A 293 2.10 1.61 25.48
CA GLN A 293 2.24 0.23 25.04
C GLN A 293 0.99 -0.62 25.35
N GLN A 294 0.23 -0.28 26.41
CA GLN A 294 -1.03 -0.97 26.73
C GLN A 294 -2.11 -0.83 25.64
N PHE A 295 -1.99 0.17 24.77
CA PHE A 295 -2.89 0.38 23.64
C PHE A 295 -2.39 -0.25 22.34
N HIS A 296 -1.25 -0.94 22.35
CA HIS A 296 -0.75 -1.71 21.22
C HIS A 296 -1.27 -3.14 21.35
N VAL A 297 -2.16 -3.54 20.45
CA VAL A 297 -2.68 -4.91 20.40
C VAL A 297 -2.06 -5.61 19.20
N SER A 298 -1.32 -6.68 19.45
CA SER A 298 -0.97 -7.67 18.43
C SER A 298 -2.20 -8.52 18.15
N LYS A 299 -2.57 -8.68 16.87
CA LYS A 299 -3.78 -9.41 16.47
C LYS A 299 -3.83 -10.85 16.98
N ASP A 300 -2.68 -11.47 17.22
CA ASP A 300 -2.59 -12.86 17.67
C ASP A 300 -3.09 -13.07 19.11
N ALA A 301 -2.90 -12.08 20.00
CA ALA A 301 -3.31 -12.20 21.40
C ALA A 301 -4.83 -12.27 21.61
N GLY A 302 -5.64 -11.85 20.61
CA GLY A 302 -7.11 -11.86 20.69
C GLY A 302 -7.77 -13.14 20.16
N LEU A 303 -7.02 -14.02 19.49
CA LEU A 303 -7.55 -15.26 18.91
C LEU A 303 -7.31 -16.48 19.82
N GLU A 304 -6.31 -16.43 20.71
CA GLU A 304 -6.03 -17.53 21.65
C GLU A 304 -7.19 -17.79 22.64
N GLU A 305 -8.04 -16.81 22.93
CA GLU A 305 -9.20 -16.98 23.84
C GLU A 305 -10.47 -17.54 23.17
N LYS A 306 -10.47 -17.84 21.85
CA LYS A 306 -11.68 -18.30 21.13
C LYS A 306 -11.57 -19.66 20.43
N ASN A 307 -10.58 -20.49 20.78
CA ASN A 307 -10.57 -21.90 20.37
C ASN A 307 -11.46 -22.77 21.28
N ILE A 308 -12.76 -22.43 21.37
CA ILE A 308 -13.82 -23.30 21.90
C ILE A 308 -14.96 -23.36 20.87
N ILE A 309 -14.64 -23.75 19.64
CA ILE A 309 -15.63 -24.33 18.72
C ILE A 309 -14.93 -25.49 18.01
N ASP A 310 -15.09 -26.70 18.56
CA ASP A 310 -14.71 -27.96 17.93
C ASP A 310 -15.44 -28.09 16.57
N GLY A 311 -14.68 -28.34 15.50
CA GLY A 311 -15.25 -28.91 14.26
C GLY A 311 -14.85 -28.28 12.92
N LEU A 312 -13.70 -27.61 12.81
CA LEU A 312 -13.13 -27.23 11.51
C LEU A 312 -11.78 -27.94 11.30
N ASP A 313 -11.66 -28.61 10.16
CA ASP A 313 -10.47 -29.35 9.73
C ASP A 313 -9.21 -28.45 9.76
N PRO A 314 -8.05 -28.95 10.21
CA PRO A 314 -6.82 -28.18 10.35
C PRO A 314 -6.07 -27.91 9.02
N ASP A 315 -6.72 -28.10 7.87
CA ASP A 315 -6.12 -27.95 6.53
C ASP A 315 -6.46 -26.61 5.85
N GLU A 316 -7.16 -25.69 6.52
CA GLU A 316 -7.27 -24.31 6.06
C GLU A 316 -6.05 -23.52 6.54
N GLU A 317 -5.12 -23.26 5.61
CA GLU A 317 -3.92 -22.44 5.82
C GLU A 317 -4.25 -21.18 6.62
N GLU A 318 -3.86 -21.16 7.91
CA GLU A 318 -3.79 -19.95 8.70
C GLU A 318 -2.90 -18.97 7.94
N ASP A 319 -3.52 -17.96 7.33
CA ASP A 319 -2.86 -16.78 6.83
C ASP A 319 -1.97 -16.27 7.96
N ALA A 320 -0.65 -16.43 7.82
CA ALA A 320 0.34 -15.85 8.72
C ALA A 320 0.24 -14.32 8.61
N ASP A 321 -0.72 -13.76 9.33
CA ASP A 321 -1.12 -12.36 9.33
C ASP A 321 -0.12 -11.60 10.22
N ILE A 322 1.15 -11.58 9.80
CA ILE A 322 2.32 -11.02 10.51
C ILE A 322 1.92 -9.77 11.29
N ASP A 323 1.98 -9.87 12.62
CA ASP A 323 2.02 -8.82 13.64
C ASP A 323 1.66 -7.41 13.15
N GLN A 324 0.42 -7.26 12.70
CA GLN A 324 -0.11 -5.93 12.45
C GLN A 324 -0.48 -5.34 13.80
N GLU A 325 0.49 -4.74 14.51
CA GLU A 325 0.19 -3.95 15.71
C GLU A 325 -0.89 -2.92 15.37
N VAL A 326 -2.01 -3.02 16.09
CA VAL A 326 -3.12 -2.09 16.00
C VAL A 326 -3.06 -1.19 17.22
N ILE A 327 -2.83 0.09 16.99
CA ILE A 327 -2.85 1.09 18.06
C ILE A 327 -4.31 1.51 18.32
N LEU A 328 -4.81 1.23 19.52
CA LEU A 328 -6.15 1.59 19.98
C LEU A 328 -6.25 3.07 20.39
N LYS A 329 -5.99 3.96 19.42
CA LYS A 329 -6.06 5.41 19.58
C LYS A 329 -7.21 6.00 18.76
N ARG A 330 -7.97 6.92 19.37
CA ARG A 330 -9.03 7.67 18.66
C ARG A 330 -8.39 8.63 17.65
N GLN A 331 -8.94 8.68 16.44
CA GLN A 331 -8.48 9.61 15.39
C GLN A 331 -9.12 11.00 15.51
N GLY A 332 -10.33 11.07 16.08
CA GLY A 332 -11.08 12.31 16.27
C GLY A 332 -12.29 12.11 17.18
N ASN A 333 -12.96 13.20 17.54
CA ASN A 333 -14.15 13.12 18.39
C ASN A 333 -15.37 12.68 17.57
N ARG A 334 -15.80 11.42 17.75
CA ARG A 334 -16.99 10.85 17.09
C ARG A 334 -18.27 11.00 17.92
N LEU A 335 -18.22 11.57 19.12
CA LEU A 335 -19.39 11.74 19.98
C LEU A 335 -20.55 12.48 19.29
N PRO A 336 -20.32 13.59 18.56
CA PRO A 336 -21.42 14.26 17.85
C PRO A 336 -22.09 13.34 16.83
N TYR A 337 -21.31 12.57 16.08
CA TYR A 337 -21.85 11.60 15.12
C TYR A 337 -22.70 10.53 15.82
N PHE A 338 -22.21 9.94 16.91
CA PHE A 338 -22.95 8.92 17.64
C PHE A 338 -24.24 9.45 18.27
N ALA A 339 -24.20 10.64 18.88
CA ALA A 339 -25.38 11.23 19.50
C ALA A 339 -26.48 11.53 18.46
N LEU A 340 -26.11 12.17 17.35
CA LEU A 340 -27.06 12.51 16.27
C LEU A 340 -27.66 11.24 15.66
N ARG A 341 -26.81 10.26 15.31
CA ARG A 341 -27.26 8.99 14.73
C ARG A 341 -28.13 8.19 15.70
N TYR A 342 -27.79 8.16 16.99
CA TYR A 342 -28.61 7.51 18.01
C TYR A 342 -30.01 8.15 18.10
N PHE A 343 -30.10 9.48 18.10
CA PHE A 343 -31.39 10.17 18.16
C PHE A 343 -32.24 9.91 16.91
N ASP A 344 -31.62 9.85 15.73
CA ASP A 344 -32.30 9.50 14.48
C ASP A 344 -32.77 8.03 14.48
N ASP A 345 -31.89 7.08 14.81
CA ASP A 345 -32.18 5.64 14.80
C ASP A 345 -33.25 5.25 15.84
N THR A 346 -33.27 5.92 17.01
CA THR A 346 -34.27 5.69 18.06
C THR A 346 -35.56 6.49 17.90
N ASN A 347 -35.65 7.36 16.88
CA ASN A 347 -36.74 8.34 16.73
C ASN A 347 -37.02 9.10 18.03
N ALA A 348 -35.96 9.52 18.75
CA ALA A 348 -36.07 10.17 20.05
C ALA A 348 -36.92 11.44 20.03
N PHE A 349 -37.02 12.09 18.87
CA PHE A 349 -37.81 13.31 18.67
C PHE A 349 -38.90 13.13 17.60
N PRO A 350 -40.15 13.53 17.87
CA PRO A 350 -41.23 13.41 16.91
C PRO A 350 -41.04 14.31 15.68
N THR A 351 -40.56 15.54 15.89
CA THR A 351 -40.46 16.59 14.84
C THR A 351 -39.06 17.12 14.59
N LEU A 352 -38.15 17.04 15.56
CA LEU A 352 -36.78 17.52 15.39
C LEU A 352 -36.02 16.60 14.43
N ARG A 353 -35.32 17.20 13.46
CA ARG A 353 -34.45 16.49 12.51
C ARG A 353 -33.12 17.24 12.40
N PHE A 354 -32.10 16.54 11.95
CA PHE A 354 -30.77 17.11 11.75
C PHE A 354 -30.50 17.38 10.28
N ASP A 355 -29.61 18.33 10.01
CA ASP A 355 -29.19 18.65 8.65
C ASP A 355 -28.38 17.48 8.06
N VAL A 356 -28.96 16.83 7.05
CA VAL A 356 -28.31 15.72 6.33
C VAL A 356 -27.79 16.20 4.98
N TYR A 357 -26.51 16.01 4.74
CA TYR A 357 -25.92 16.24 3.43
C TYR A 357 -26.31 15.13 2.46
N ILE A 358 -27.27 15.39 1.58
CA ILE A 358 -27.79 14.43 0.59
C ILE A 358 -26.86 14.33 -0.64
N GLY A 359 -26.04 15.37 -0.89
CA GLY A 359 -25.10 15.39 -2.01
C GLY A 359 -24.97 16.77 -2.65
N ARG A 360 -24.26 16.80 -3.78
CA ARG A 360 -24.14 18.00 -4.63
C ARG A 360 -24.97 17.82 -5.89
N TRP A 361 -25.98 18.66 -6.04
CA TRP A 361 -26.72 18.78 -7.28
C TRP A 361 -26.04 19.79 -8.21
N ARG A 362 -25.68 19.37 -9.43
CA ARG A 362 -25.21 20.30 -10.47
C ARG A 362 -26.41 20.79 -11.26
N SER A 363 -26.85 22.02 -10.97
CA SER A 363 -28.06 22.61 -11.59
C SER A 363 -27.85 23.15 -13.00
N LYS A 364 -26.62 23.52 -13.36
CA LYS A 364 -26.29 24.00 -14.70
C LYS A 364 -25.60 22.88 -15.50
N PRO A 365 -25.91 22.73 -16.80
CA PRO A 365 -25.16 21.82 -17.66
C PRO A 365 -23.68 22.24 -17.66
N ALA A 366 -22.77 21.27 -17.79
CA ALA A 366 -21.36 21.59 -17.97
C ALA A 366 -21.20 22.33 -19.31
N TYR A 367 -20.60 23.52 -19.28
CA TYR A 367 -20.29 24.31 -20.47
C TYR A 367 -18.84 24.79 -20.40
N GLU A 368 -18.22 24.93 -21.57
CA GLU A 368 -16.87 25.45 -21.67
C GLU A 368 -16.85 26.95 -21.31
N LYS A 369 -15.98 27.31 -20.37
CA LYS A 369 -15.78 28.69 -19.96
C LYS A 369 -14.31 29.04 -20.07
N LYS A 370 -13.99 30.03 -20.89
CA LYS A 370 -12.64 30.59 -20.95
C LYS A 370 -12.37 31.38 -19.67
N ILE A 371 -11.43 30.89 -18.86
CA ILE A 371 -10.91 31.60 -17.69
C ILE A 371 -9.67 32.32 -18.17
N TYR A 372 -9.65 33.65 -18.08
CA TYR A 372 -8.44 34.42 -18.34
C TYR A 372 -7.54 34.35 -17.11
N GLY A 373 -6.32 33.83 -17.30
CA GLY A 373 -5.27 33.71 -16.30
C GLY A 373 -3.95 34.10 -16.92
#